data_AF-A0A3D9C5B1-F1
#
_entry.id   AF-A0A3D9C5B1-F1
#
_cell.length_a   1.000
_cell.length_b   1.000
_cell.length_c   1.000
_cell.angle_alpha   90.00
_cell.angle_beta   90.00
_cell.angle_gamma   90.00
#
_symmetry.space_group_name_H-M   'P 1'
#
loop_
_entity.id
_entity.type
_entity.pdbx_description
1 polymer ?
#
loop_
_entity_poly.entity_id
_entity_poly.type
_entity_poly.pdbx_seq_one_letter_code
_entity_poly.pdbx_strand_id
1 'polypeptide(L)'
;MKLFTTKEGNFSIQVLNEREEHVGELLFGVINGLNERIKIGSEIYKIEGTGFLWKDIRVLDESGKVVLIIDSSKNRLFYYGNSTEIYTYQFKSWLHKELLLYDSQDKLVLALSYKQTLLKLKYVLEIDEDFNHDLIILSFLNFYLRDVLNG
;
A
#
# COMPACT_ATOMS: atom_id res chain seq x y z
N MET A 1 -4.20 -14.32 -10.68
CA MET A 1 -3.77 -13.64 -9.45
C MET A 1 -2.31 -14.03 -9.27
N LYS A 2 -1.43 -13.05 -9.39
CA LYS A 2 0.02 -13.18 -9.21
C LYS A 2 0.37 -12.89 -7.76
N LEU A 3 1.30 -13.68 -7.21
CA LEU A 3 1.67 -13.62 -5.80
C LEU A 3 2.92 -12.77 -5.57
N PHE A 4 2.85 -11.88 -4.59
CA PHE A 4 3.99 -11.07 -4.16
C PHE A 4 4.19 -11.21 -2.66
N THR A 5 5.41 -10.98 -2.23
CA THR A 5 5.78 -11.04 -0.82
C THR A 5 6.64 -9.87 -0.41
N THR A 6 6.66 -9.59 0.88
CA THR A 6 7.53 -8.55 1.42
C THR A 6 8.83 -9.10 2.00
N LYS A 7 9.88 -8.28 1.90
CA LYS A 7 11.15 -8.45 2.62
C LYS A 7 11.44 -7.21 3.45
N GLU A 8 11.52 -7.37 4.76
CA GLU A 8 11.80 -6.29 5.71
C GLU A 8 13.32 -6.03 5.80
N GLY A 9 13.69 -4.74 5.74
CA GLY A 9 14.98 -4.20 6.13
C GLY A 9 14.84 -3.27 7.33
N ASN A 10 15.95 -2.69 7.80
CA ASN A 10 15.94 -1.85 9.01
C ASN A 10 15.07 -0.60 8.90
N PHE A 11 14.97 -0.02 7.70
CA PHE A 11 14.19 1.20 7.43
C PHE A 11 13.43 1.10 6.10
N SER A 12 13.15 -0.12 5.65
CA SER A 12 12.43 -0.34 4.41
C SER A 12 11.68 -1.66 4.37
N ILE A 13 10.63 -1.71 3.54
CA ILE A 13 9.93 -2.94 3.17
C ILE A 13 9.94 -3.02 1.64
N GLN A 14 10.56 -4.06 1.11
CA GLN A 14 10.63 -4.33 -0.33
C GLN A 14 9.50 -5.26 -0.74
N VAL A 15 8.88 -5.00 -1.89
CA VAL A 15 7.90 -5.89 -2.53
C VAL A 15 8.60 -6.67 -3.63
N LEU A 16 8.50 -8.00 -3.55
CA LEU A 16 9.11 -8.96 -4.46
C LEU A 16 8.02 -9.74 -5.20
N ASN A 17 8.19 -9.95 -6.50
CA ASN A 17 7.32 -10.83 -7.29
C ASN A 17 7.65 -12.32 -7.09
N GLU A 18 6.95 -13.19 -7.80
CA GLU A 18 7.14 -14.66 -7.72
C GLU A 18 8.55 -15.13 -8.12
N ARG A 19 9.27 -14.33 -8.90
CA ARG A 19 10.66 -14.59 -9.34
C ARG A 19 11.70 -13.94 -8.44
N GLU A 20 11.28 -13.40 -7.29
CA GLU A 20 12.09 -12.60 -6.37
C GLU A 20 12.64 -11.30 -6.98
N GLU A 21 12.05 -10.83 -8.08
CA GLU A 21 12.40 -9.56 -8.69
C GLU A 21 11.75 -8.41 -7.91
N HIS A 22 12.50 -7.32 -7.76
CA HIS A 22 12.08 -6.16 -6.98
C HIS A 22 11.13 -5.25 -7.76
N VAL A 23 9.95 -5.00 -7.20
CA VAL A 23 8.92 -4.11 -7.77
C VAL A 23 9.11 -2.67 -7.27
N GLY A 24 9.30 -2.53 -5.96
CA GLY A 24 9.43 -1.24 -5.30
C GLY A 24 9.58 -1.40 -3.80
N GLU A 25 9.85 -0.29 -3.12
CA GLU A 25 10.10 -0.29 -1.68
C GLU A 25 9.38 0.85 -0.95
N LEU A 26 8.86 0.52 0.23
CA LEU A 26 8.47 1.49 1.24
C LEU A 26 9.70 1.85 2.05
N LEU A 27 9.96 3.13 2.22
CA LEU A 27 11.05 3.67 3.04
C LEU A 27 10.46 4.35 4.28
N PHE A 28 11.00 4.03 5.44
CA PHE A 28 10.55 4.56 6.72
C PHE A 28 11.60 5.49 7.33
N GLY A 29 11.13 6.52 8.05
CA GLY A 29 12.01 7.30 8.92
C GLY A 29 12.42 6.51 10.17
N VAL A 30 13.28 7.12 10.99
CA VAL A 30 13.70 6.57 12.31
C VAL A 30 12.52 6.42 13.27
N ILE A 31 11.46 7.21 13.06
CA ILE A 31 10.20 7.15 13.80
C ILE A 31 9.12 6.69 12.80
N ASN A 32 8.50 5.53 13.06
CA ASN A 32 7.39 5.02 12.26
C ASN A 32 6.28 6.08 12.13
N GLY A 33 5.74 6.26 10.92
CA GLY A 33 4.76 7.31 10.62
C GLY A 33 5.36 8.66 10.20
N LEU A 34 6.67 8.89 10.37
CA LEU A 34 7.35 10.12 9.95
C LEU A 34 8.27 9.88 8.76
N ASN A 35 8.23 10.79 7.79
CA ASN A 35 9.07 10.78 6.57
C ASN A 35 8.96 9.50 5.73
N GLU A 36 7.78 8.88 5.71
CA GLU A 36 7.52 7.71 4.89
C GLU A 36 7.52 8.05 3.40
N ARG A 37 8.12 7.18 2.59
CA ARG A 37 8.26 7.37 1.14
C ARG A 37 8.03 6.06 0.41
N ILE A 38 7.60 6.16 -0.84
CA ILE A 38 7.53 5.05 -1.78
C ILE A 38 8.62 5.27 -2.82
N LYS A 39 9.36 4.23 -3.17
CA LYS A 39 10.34 4.28 -4.26
C LYS A 39 10.06 3.19 -5.28
N ILE A 40 9.98 3.61 -6.55
CA ILE A 40 9.73 2.76 -7.71
C ILE A 40 10.78 3.13 -8.75
N GLY A 41 11.73 2.22 -9.03
CA GLY A 41 12.89 2.56 -9.85
C GLY A 41 13.67 3.76 -9.29
N SER A 42 13.77 4.84 -10.08
CA SER A 42 14.39 6.12 -9.69
C SER A 42 13.42 7.12 -9.07
N GLU A 43 12.11 6.87 -9.14
CA GLU A 43 11.09 7.79 -8.66
C GLU A 43 10.90 7.64 -7.15
N ILE A 44 10.69 8.77 -6.47
CA ILE A 44 10.44 8.82 -5.04
C ILE A 44 9.17 9.63 -4.79
N TYR A 45 8.23 9.03 -4.08
CA TYR A 45 6.97 9.63 -3.69
C TYR A 45 6.95 9.84 -2.18
N LYS A 46 6.43 10.98 -1.73
CA LYS A 46 6.26 11.29 -0.31
C LYS A 46 4.89 10.82 0.16
N ILE A 47 4.83 10.17 1.32
CA ILE A 47 3.58 9.81 1.99
C ILE A 47 3.31 10.82 3.11
N GLU A 48 2.11 11.39 3.11
CA GLU A 48 1.62 12.27 4.17
C GLU A 48 0.38 11.66 4.81
N GLY A 49 0.43 11.45 6.13
CA GLY A 49 -0.78 11.22 6.91
C GLY A 49 -1.59 12.52 6.98
N THR A 50 -2.91 12.43 6.87
CA THR A 50 -3.85 13.55 6.92
C THR A 50 -5.14 13.12 7.64
N GLY A 51 -6.06 14.07 7.87
CA GLY A 51 -7.34 13.78 8.50
C GLY A 51 -7.24 13.51 10.01
N PHE A 52 -8.35 13.03 10.60
CA PHE A 52 -8.42 12.74 12.04
C PHE A 52 -7.57 11.50 12.37
N LEU A 53 -6.70 11.61 13.39
CA LEU A 53 -5.72 10.57 13.76
C LEU A 53 -4.78 10.15 12.62
N TRP A 54 -4.57 11.00 11.61
CA TRP A 54 -3.65 10.72 10.50
C TRP A 54 -4.00 9.47 9.68
N LYS A 55 -5.29 9.08 9.67
CA LYS A 55 -5.79 7.87 9.01
C LYS A 55 -5.94 8.00 7.49
N ASP A 56 -6.14 9.22 6.99
CA ASP A 56 -6.16 9.45 5.55
C ASP A 56 -4.74 9.59 5.03
N ILE A 57 -4.48 9.13 3.81
CA ILE A 57 -3.14 9.19 3.22
C ILE A 57 -3.18 10.02 1.96
N ARG A 58 -2.15 10.87 1.79
CA ARG A 58 -1.84 11.50 0.51
C ARG A 58 -0.46 11.05 0.06
N VAL A 59 -0.33 10.78 -1.22
CA VAL A 59 0.95 10.49 -1.86
C VAL A 59 1.25 11.58 -2.86
N LEU A 60 2.43 12.17 -2.73
CA LEU A 60 2.89 13.29 -3.52
C LEU A 60 4.06 12.85 -4.40
N ASP A 61 4.10 13.31 -5.64
CA ASP A 61 5.26 13.17 -6.52
C ASP A 61 6.40 14.12 -6.13
N GLU A 62 7.50 14.08 -6.88
CA GLU A 62 8.68 14.92 -6.64
C GLU A 62 8.40 16.43 -6.74
N SER A 63 7.38 16.84 -7.49
CA SER A 63 6.95 18.24 -7.63
C SER A 63 6.07 18.71 -6.48
N GLY A 64 5.66 17.79 -5.60
CA GLY A 64 4.71 18.04 -4.52
C GLY A 64 3.26 17.99 -4.97
N LYS A 65 2.96 17.48 -6.18
CA LYS A 65 1.60 17.27 -6.64
C LYS A 65 1.04 15.98 -6.05
N VAL A 66 -0.19 16.02 -5.57
CA VAL A 66 -0.90 14.84 -5.08
C VAL A 66 -1.25 13.93 -6.25
N VAL A 67 -0.77 12.68 -6.19
CA VAL A 67 -0.99 11.66 -7.21
C VAL A 67 -1.86 10.50 -6.71
N LEU A 68 -2.01 10.34 -5.39
CA LEU A 68 -2.90 9.34 -4.81
C LEU A 68 -3.45 9.81 -3.45
N ILE A 69 -4.71 9.48 -3.16
CA ILE A 69 -5.36 9.72 -1.86
C ILE A 69 -6.04 8.44 -1.39
N ILE A 70 -5.88 8.09 -0.12
CA ILE A 70 -6.69 7.07 0.57
C ILE A 70 -7.57 7.81 1.58
N ASP A 71 -8.89 7.79 1.35
CA ASP A 71 -9.91 8.38 2.22
C ASP A 71 -10.47 7.28 3.12
N SER A 72 -9.96 7.25 4.35
CA SER A 72 -10.25 6.19 5.30
C SER A 72 -11.69 6.21 5.79
N SER A 73 -12.31 7.40 5.79
CA SER A 73 -13.68 7.61 6.25
C SER A 73 -14.74 7.08 5.28
N LYS A 74 -14.36 6.90 4.01
CA LYS A 74 -15.24 6.45 2.91
C LYS A 74 -14.77 5.15 2.27
N ASN A 75 -13.73 4.51 2.81
CA ASN A 75 -13.17 3.27 2.31
C ASN A 75 -12.83 3.30 0.82
N ARG A 76 -12.17 4.37 0.37
CA ARG A 76 -11.88 4.57 -1.06
C ARG A 76 -10.48 5.13 -1.30
N LEU A 77 -9.97 4.84 -2.47
CA LEU A 77 -8.68 5.31 -2.97
C LEU A 77 -8.89 6.03 -4.30
N PHE A 78 -8.25 7.18 -4.46
CA PHE A 78 -8.21 7.95 -5.69
C PHE A 78 -6.80 7.94 -6.24
N TYR A 79 -6.64 7.58 -7.51
CA TYR A 79 -5.37 7.69 -8.23
C TYR A 79 -5.50 8.73 -9.36
N TYR A 80 -4.55 9.65 -9.42
CA TYR A 80 -4.53 10.78 -10.35
C TYR A 80 -3.41 10.59 -11.40
N GLY A 81 -3.57 9.57 -12.25
CA GLY A 81 -2.70 9.34 -13.41
C GLY A 81 -3.12 10.15 -14.63
N ASN A 82 -3.14 9.52 -15.81
CA ASN A 82 -3.67 10.13 -17.04
C ASN A 82 -5.18 10.41 -16.95
N SER A 83 -5.89 9.58 -16.18
CA SER A 83 -7.28 9.75 -15.79
C SER A 83 -7.39 9.58 -14.27
N THR A 84 -8.48 10.08 -13.70
CA THR A 84 -8.81 9.79 -12.30
C THR A 84 -9.43 8.40 -12.22
N GLU A 85 -8.79 7.52 -11.45
CA GLU A 85 -9.29 6.19 -11.14
C GLU A 85 -9.74 6.14 -9.68
N ILE A 86 -10.85 5.44 -9.44
CA ILE A 86 -11.45 5.31 -8.10
C ILE A 86 -11.54 3.83 -7.77
N TYR A 87 -11.08 3.51 -6.57
CA TYR A 87 -11.10 2.18 -6.01
C TYR A 87 -11.83 2.21 -4.67
N THR A 88 -12.47 1.11 -4.30
CA THR A 88 -13.03 0.90 -2.97
C THR A 88 -12.27 -0.21 -2.26
N TYR A 89 -12.26 -0.19 -0.94
CA TYR A 89 -11.61 -1.25 -0.19
C TYR A 89 -12.44 -1.77 0.96
N GLN A 90 -12.12 -2.97 1.41
CA GLN A 90 -12.79 -3.62 2.54
C GLN A 90 -11.80 -4.42 3.36
N PHE A 91 -11.81 -4.20 4.67
CA PHE A 91 -11.17 -5.12 5.61
C PHE A 91 -12.04 -6.37 5.80
N LYS A 92 -11.42 -7.55 5.70
CA LYS A 92 -12.05 -8.82 6.05
C LYS A 92 -11.42 -9.41 7.32
N SER A 93 -12.22 -10.21 8.02
CA SER A 93 -11.93 -10.89 9.30
C SER A 93 -12.03 -10.01 10.56
N TRP A 94 -12.25 -10.68 11.71
CA TRP A 94 -12.47 -10.07 13.04
C TRP A 94 -11.25 -9.29 13.59
N LEU A 95 -10.11 -9.33 12.90
CA LEU A 95 -8.86 -8.65 13.28
C LEU A 95 -8.16 -7.99 12.08
N HIS A 96 -8.91 -7.60 11.04
CA HIS A 96 -8.36 -6.94 9.84
C HIS A 96 -7.15 -7.69 9.23
N LYS A 97 -7.13 -9.03 9.31
CA LYS A 97 -6.03 -9.86 8.78
C LYS A 97 -5.94 -9.86 7.26
N GLU A 98 -6.94 -9.31 6.61
CA GLU A 98 -7.02 -9.20 5.17
C GLU A 98 -7.63 -7.84 4.79
N LEU A 99 -7.04 -7.19 3.78
CA LEU A 99 -7.52 -5.95 3.21
C LEU A 99 -7.62 -6.10 1.69
N LEU A 100 -8.81 -5.85 1.14
CA LEU A 100 -9.13 -6.06 -0.26
C LEU A 100 -9.36 -4.74 -0.97
N LEU A 101 -8.88 -4.62 -2.21
CA LEU A 101 -9.07 -3.47 -3.09
C LEU A 101 -9.86 -3.87 -4.33
N TYR A 102 -10.89 -3.10 -4.64
CA TYR A 102 -11.79 -3.29 -5.76
C TYR A 102 -11.74 -2.09 -6.70
N ASP A 103 -11.79 -2.33 -8.00
CA ASP A 103 -11.93 -1.28 -8.99
C ASP A 103 -13.37 -0.75 -9.08
N SER A 104 -13.61 0.18 -10.01
CA SER A 104 -14.93 0.79 -10.24
C SER A 104 -16.02 -0.16 -10.77
N GLN A 105 -15.65 -1.38 -11.18
CA GLN A 105 -16.54 -2.43 -11.66
C GLN A 105 -16.74 -3.55 -10.63
N ASP A 106 -16.34 -3.30 -9.37
CA ASP A 106 -16.35 -4.27 -8.27
C ASP A 106 -15.44 -5.50 -8.51
N LYS A 107 -14.47 -5.41 -9.43
CA LYS A 107 -13.46 -6.46 -9.63
C LYS A 107 -12.40 -6.35 -8.54
N LEU A 108 -12.10 -7.47 -7.87
CA LEU A 108 -10.97 -7.56 -6.93
C LEU A 108 -9.66 -7.45 -7.71
N VAL A 109 -8.86 -6.42 -7.40
CA VAL A 109 -7.59 -6.16 -8.09
C VAL A 109 -6.35 -6.38 -7.21
N LEU A 110 -6.51 -6.29 -5.89
CA LEU A 110 -5.44 -6.52 -4.93
C LEU A 110 -6.01 -7.01 -3.60
N ALA A 111 -5.43 -8.07 -3.05
CA ALA A 111 -5.66 -8.55 -1.69
C ALA A 111 -4.36 -8.54 -0.90
N LEU A 112 -4.40 -7.96 0.30
CA LEU A 112 -3.30 -7.93 1.25
C LEU A 112 -3.65 -8.82 2.44
N SER A 113 -2.70 -9.63 2.86
CA SER A 113 -2.79 -10.36 4.12
C SER A 113 -1.42 -10.45 4.78
N TYR A 114 -1.38 -10.86 6.04
CA TYR A 114 -0.12 -11.22 6.69
C TYR A 114 -0.16 -12.64 7.25
N LYS A 115 1.01 -13.27 7.25
CA LYS A 115 1.28 -14.51 7.96
C LYS A 115 2.22 -14.22 9.11
N GLN A 116 1.83 -14.60 10.31
CA GLN A 116 2.69 -14.54 11.47
C GLN A 116 3.55 -15.80 11.53
N THR A 117 4.86 -15.62 11.53
CA THR A 117 5.83 -16.66 11.91
C THR A 117 6.32 -16.39 13.34
N LEU A 118 7.06 -17.32 13.94
CA LEU A 118 7.52 -17.25 15.34
C LEU A 118 8.19 -15.92 15.75
N LEU A 119 8.74 -15.14 14.80
CA LEU A 119 9.43 -13.87 15.09
C LEU A 119 9.11 -12.73 14.12
N LYS A 120 8.38 -12.97 13.02
CA LYS A 120 8.21 -11.99 11.95
C LYS A 120 6.83 -12.04 11.31
N LEU A 121 6.30 -10.87 10.97
CA LEU A 121 5.16 -10.73 10.07
C LEU A 121 5.67 -10.79 8.64
N LYS A 122 5.09 -11.65 7.81
CA LYS A 122 5.34 -11.67 6.37
C LYS A 122 4.06 -11.26 5.67
N TYR A 123 4.10 -10.15 4.94
CA TYR A 123 2.96 -9.69 4.17
C TYR A 123 2.95 -10.37 2.81
N VAL A 124 1.73 -10.73 2.39
CA VAL A 124 1.44 -11.43 1.15
C VAL A 124 0.47 -10.54 0.38
N LEU A 125 0.78 -10.32 -0.89
CA LEU A 125 -0.06 -9.56 -1.80
C LEU A 125 -0.49 -10.48 -2.94
N GLU A 126 -1.78 -10.59 -3.18
CA GLU A 126 -2.36 -11.28 -4.34
C GLU A 126 -2.91 -10.21 -5.28
N ILE A 127 -2.33 -10.11 -6.47
CA ILE A 127 -2.63 -9.02 -7.41
C ILE A 127 -3.25 -9.62 -8.67
N ASP A 128 -4.30 -8.99 -9.20
CA ASP A 128 -4.88 -9.41 -10.47
C ASP A 128 -3.85 -9.30 -11.61
N GLU A 129 -3.89 -10.22 -12.59
CA GLU A 129 -2.87 -10.29 -13.65
C GLU A 129 -2.76 -8.96 -14.43
N ASP A 130 -3.92 -8.35 -14.68
CA ASP A 130 -4.04 -7.13 -15.48
C ASP A 130 -3.76 -5.87 -14.66
N PHE A 131 -3.65 -5.99 -13.33
CA PHE A 131 -3.41 -4.85 -12.46
C PHE A 131 -1.91 -4.53 -12.36
N ASN A 132 -1.52 -3.39 -12.95
CA ASN A 132 -0.12 -2.97 -13.09
C ASN A 132 0.08 -1.52 -12.57
N HIS A 133 -0.35 -1.26 -11.34
CA HIS A 133 -0.24 0.04 -10.68
C HIS A 133 0.63 -0.05 -9.41
N ASP A 134 1.95 -0.09 -9.59
CA ASP A 134 2.93 -0.26 -8.49
C ASP A 134 2.76 0.78 -7.38
N LEU A 135 2.44 2.03 -7.74
CA LEU A 135 2.18 3.09 -6.77
C LEU A 135 0.95 2.80 -5.91
N ILE A 136 -0.13 2.27 -6.51
CA ILE A 136 -1.34 1.87 -5.76
C ILE A 136 -1.01 0.70 -4.84
N ILE A 137 -0.31 -0.32 -5.36
CA ILE A 137 0.09 -1.51 -4.60
C ILE A 137 0.89 -1.12 -3.35
N LEU A 138 1.92 -0.29 -3.51
CA LEU A 138 2.78 0.14 -2.40
C LEU A 138 2.06 1.08 -1.43
N SER A 139 1.23 2.00 -1.93
CA SER A 139 0.44 2.90 -1.07
C SER A 139 -0.57 2.13 -0.23
N PHE A 140 -1.21 1.12 -0.83
CA PHE A 140 -2.18 0.28 -0.15
C PHE A 140 -1.52 -0.65 0.87
N LEU A 141 -0.32 -1.15 0.58
CA LEU A 141 0.51 -1.85 1.57
C LEU A 141 0.87 -0.93 2.74
N ASN A 142 1.32 0.31 2.50
CA ASN A 142 1.61 1.26 3.56
C ASN A 142 0.40 1.53 4.46
N PHE A 143 -0.77 1.73 3.85
CA PHE A 143 -2.04 1.90 4.57
C PHE A 143 -2.34 0.69 5.46
N TYR A 144 -2.17 -0.52 4.92
CA TYR A 144 -2.40 -1.75 5.67
C TYR A 144 -1.43 -1.92 6.86
N LEU A 145 -0.15 -1.63 6.64
CA LEU A 145 0.88 -1.67 7.69
C LEU A 145 0.54 -0.72 8.85
N ARG A 146 0.06 0.48 8.54
CA ARG A 146 -0.37 1.45 9.55
C ARG A 146 -1.57 0.96 10.36
N ASP A 147 -2.52 0.26 9.76
CA ASP A 147 -3.65 -0.31 10.51
C ASP A 147 -3.19 -1.44 11.43
N VAL A 148 -2.39 -2.38 10.92
CA VAL A 148 -1.88 -3.55 11.67
C VAL A 148 -0.95 -3.15 12.83
N LEU A 149 -0.18 -2.06 12.69
CA LEU A 149 0.72 -1.58 13.74
C LEU A 149 0.03 -0.72 14.82
N ASN A 150 -1.15 -0.14 14.53
CA ASN A 150 -1.87 0.75 15.44
C ASN A 150 -3.12 0.12 16.08
N GLY A 151 -3.51 -1.09 15.66
CA GLY A 151 -4.59 -1.89 16.26
C GLY A 151 -4.06 -2.93 17.24
#